data_AF-A0A946M8D3-F1
#
_entry.id   AF-A0A946M8D3-F1
#
_cell.length_a   1.000
_cell.length_b   1.000
_cell.length_c   1.000
_cell.angle_alpha   90.00
_cell.angle_beta   90.00
_cell.angle_gamma   90.00
#
_symmetry.space_group_name_H-M   'P 1'
#
loop_
_entity.id
_entity.type
_entity.pdbx_description
1 polymer ?
#
loop_
_entity_poly.entity_id
_entity_poly.type
_entity_poly.pdbx_seq_one_letter_code
_entity_poly.pdbx_strand_id
1 'polypeptide(L)'
;MKNKYILILVLISQAGFAQSLNYPLFNDYVQYSSSVDAYSIICVKNFNENKAESELFELITLLQEKANLSEGDILKLRKKYASINKSTVSQLIQLGVNKNRALCSNYLKVFERFDAKKNDMLDEIVKIEYE
;
A
#
# COMPACT_ATOMS: atom_id res chain seq x y z
N MET A 1 -4.35 -49.03 -6.74
CA MET A 1 -3.37 -47.98 -7.12
C MET A 1 -4.07 -46.65 -7.45
N LYS A 2 -4.86 -46.07 -6.52
CA LYS A 2 -5.58 -44.80 -6.74
C LYS A 2 -5.28 -43.71 -5.70
N ASN A 3 -4.71 -44.06 -4.54
CA ASN A 3 -4.50 -43.10 -3.44
C ASN A 3 -3.09 -42.48 -3.39
N LYS A 4 -2.14 -42.91 -4.24
CA LYS A 4 -0.77 -42.34 -4.23
C LYS A 4 -0.65 -41.01 -4.99
N TYR A 5 -1.54 -40.73 -5.95
CA TYR A 5 -1.49 -39.49 -6.75
C TYR A 5 -2.16 -38.30 -6.07
N ILE A 6 -3.10 -38.53 -5.15
CA ILE A 6 -3.79 -37.46 -4.41
C ILE A 6 -2.82 -36.75 -3.45
N LEU A 7 -1.93 -37.50 -2.80
CA LEU A 7 -0.92 -36.94 -1.89
C LEU A 7 0.12 -36.06 -2.60
N ILE A 8 0.46 -36.38 -3.85
CA ILE A 8 1.41 -35.59 -4.65
C ILE A 8 0.79 -34.24 -5.06
N LEU A 9 -0.51 -34.22 -5.39
CA LEU A 9 -1.23 -32.99 -5.74
C LEU A 9 -1.37 -32.00 -4.56
N VAL A 10 -1.50 -32.50 -3.34
CA VAL A 10 -1.60 -31.66 -2.11
C VAL A 10 -0.24 -31.08 -1.71
N LEU A 11 0.87 -31.75 -2.04
CA LEU A 11 2.21 -31.27 -1.74
C LEU A 11 2.69 -30.20 -2.75
N ILE A 12 2.20 -30.23 -4.00
CA ILE A 12 2.57 -29.24 -5.02
C ILE A 12 1.80 -27.91 -4.83
N SER A 13 0.61 -27.92 -4.21
CA SER A 13 -0.19 -26.72 -4.00
C SER A 13 0.30 -25.83 -2.84
N GLN A 14 1.28 -26.27 -2.06
CA GLN A 14 1.92 -25.49 -1.00
C GLN A 14 3.32 -24.95 -1.36
N ALA A 15 3.70 -24.99 -2.64
CA ALA A 15 4.67 -24.03 -3.16
C ALA A 15 4.03 -22.63 -3.24
N GLY A 16 3.43 -22.17 -2.13
CA GLY A 16 3.18 -20.76 -1.94
C GLY A 16 4.56 -20.13 -1.92
N PHE A 17 4.87 -19.33 -2.94
CA PHE A 17 6.04 -18.47 -2.93
C PHE A 17 6.08 -17.80 -1.56
N ALA A 18 7.08 -18.16 -0.75
CA ALA A 18 7.25 -17.57 0.56
C ALA A 18 7.32 -16.06 0.34
N GLN A 19 6.35 -15.35 0.89
CA GLN A 19 6.26 -13.91 0.72
C GLN A 19 7.52 -13.28 1.30
N SER A 20 8.09 -12.28 0.62
CA SER A 20 9.32 -11.63 1.07
C SER A 20 9.22 -11.21 2.54
N LEU A 21 10.31 -11.40 3.29
CA LEU A 21 10.45 -10.90 4.66
C LEU A 21 10.23 -9.38 4.74
N ASN A 22 10.52 -8.66 3.65
CA ASN A 22 10.32 -7.21 3.56
C ASN A 22 8.89 -6.82 3.16
N TYR A 23 8.06 -7.76 2.69
CA TYR A 23 6.70 -7.45 2.25
C TYR A 23 5.86 -6.69 3.30
N PRO A 24 5.86 -7.06 4.60
CA PRO A 24 5.10 -6.32 5.61
C PRO A 24 5.45 -4.83 5.68
N LEU A 25 6.73 -4.49 5.51
CA LEU A 25 7.20 -3.11 5.52
C LEU A 25 6.62 -2.32 4.34
N PHE A 26 6.71 -2.87 3.12
CA PHE A 26 6.14 -2.26 1.92
C PHE A 26 4.60 -2.20 1.97
N ASN A 27 3.98 -3.20 2.60
CA ASN A 27 2.54 -3.25 2.83
C ASN A 27 2.06 -2.11 3.74
N ASP A 28 2.81 -1.81 4.80
CA ASP A 28 2.49 -0.72 5.72
C ASP A 28 2.76 0.64 5.08
N TYR A 29 3.88 0.77 4.35
CA TYR A 29 4.17 1.96 3.55
C TYR A 29 3.04 2.28 2.56
N VAL A 30 2.60 1.29 1.77
CA VAL A 30 1.48 1.43 0.83
C VAL A 30 0.17 1.79 1.55
N GLN A 31 -0.09 1.20 2.71
CA GLN A 31 -1.28 1.50 3.50
C GLN A 31 -1.31 2.97 3.96
N TYR A 32 -0.19 3.48 4.46
CA TYR A 32 -0.11 4.87 4.92
C TYR A 32 -0.15 5.85 3.74
N SER A 33 0.61 5.60 2.67
CA SER A 33 0.57 6.42 1.45
C SER A 33 -0.84 6.51 0.89
N SER A 34 -1.50 5.36 0.67
CA SER A 34 -2.88 5.31 0.16
C SER A 34 -3.88 6.07 1.03
N SER A 35 -3.71 6.02 2.37
CA SER A 35 -4.59 6.75 3.29
C SER A 35 -4.38 8.27 3.17
N VAL A 36 -3.13 8.73 3.10
CA VAL A 36 -2.78 10.15 2.92
C VAL A 36 -3.25 10.67 1.57
N ASP A 37 -3.09 9.88 0.51
CA ASP A 37 -3.52 10.24 -0.84
C ASP A 37 -5.04 10.35 -0.91
N ALA A 38 -5.78 9.43 -0.29
CA ALA A 38 -7.24 9.49 -0.18
C ALA A 38 -7.75 10.77 0.48
N TYR A 39 -7.09 11.21 1.56
CA TYR A 39 -7.37 12.50 2.17
C TYR A 39 -7.04 13.65 1.22
N SER A 40 -5.88 13.59 0.57
CA SER A 40 -5.40 14.63 -0.33
C SER A 40 -6.29 14.84 -1.54
N ILE A 41 -6.87 13.76 -2.09
CA ILE A 41 -7.89 13.81 -3.16
C ILE A 41 -9.06 14.74 -2.78
N ILE A 42 -9.51 14.69 -1.54
CA ILE A 42 -10.66 15.48 -1.07
C ILE A 42 -10.24 16.87 -0.62
N CYS A 43 -9.10 16.98 0.07
CA CYS A 43 -8.76 18.14 0.89
C CYS A 43 -7.65 19.03 0.30
N VAL A 44 -6.84 18.52 -0.63
CA VAL A 44 -5.78 19.28 -1.30
C VAL A 44 -6.25 19.70 -2.69
N LYS A 45 -6.13 21.00 -3.00
CA LYS A 45 -6.55 21.52 -4.31
C LYS A 45 -5.59 21.00 -5.39
N ASN A 46 -6.16 20.50 -6.49
CA ASN A 46 -5.41 19.99 -7.64
C ASN A 46 -4.46 18.82 -7.31
N PHE A 47 -4.78 18.02 -6.29
CA PHE A 47 -4.05 16.80 -6.02
C PHE A 47 -4.15 15.84 -7.21
N ASN A 48 -3.01 15.28 -7.62
CA ASN A 48 -2.92 14.37 -8.76
C ASN A 48 -2.69 12.94 -8.25
N GLU A 49 -3.80 12.22 -8.07
CA GLU A 49 -3.80 10.84 -7.58
C GLU A 49 -2.97 9.89 -8.45
N ASN A 50 -3.11 9.99 -9.77
CA ASN A 50 -2.39 9.13 -10.70
C ASN A 50 -0.87 9.32 -10.59
N LYS A 51 -0.44 10.58 -10.39
CA LYS A 51 0.98 10.90 -10.20
C LYS A 51 1.48 10.35 -8.87
N ALA A 52 0.73 10.54 -7.78
CA ALA A 52 1.10 10.02 -6.46
C ALA A 52 1.22 8.49 -6.46
N GLU A 53 0.25 7.79 -7.08
CA GLU A 53 0.33 6.34 -7.25
C GLU A 53 1.54 5.93 -8.11
N SER A 54 1.79 6.62 -9.22
CA SER A 54 2.93 6.31 -10.09
C SER A 54 4.25 6.45 -9.34
N GLU A 55 4.47 7.58 -8.67
CA GLU A 55 5.70 7.85 -7.91
C GLU A 55 5.92 6.83 -6.79
N LEU A 56 4.85 6.47 -6.07
CA LEU A 56 4.89 5.43 -5.04
C LEU A 56 5.36 4.09 -5.62
N PHE A 57 4.76 3.64 -6.71
CA PHE A 57 5.08 2.33 -7.27
C PHE A 57 6.37 2.31 -8.10
N GLU A 58 6.81 3.44 -8.66
CA GLU A 58 8.14 3.60 -9.23
C GLU A 58 9.21 3.35 -8.16
N LEU A 59 9.08 3.97 -6.99
CA LEU A 59 9.99 3.73 -5.86
C LEU A 59 9.99 2.26 -5.42
N ILE A 60 8.81 1.67 -5.25
CA ILE A 60 8.71 0.25 -4.85
C ILE A 60 9.35 -0.66 -5.90
N THR A 61 9.17 -0.37 -7.19
CA THR A 61 9.79 -1.13 -8.27
C THR A 61 11.31 -0.96 -8.30
N LEU A 62 11.83 0.24 -8.02
CA LEU A 62 13.28 0.47 -7.91
C LEU A 62 13.92 -0.38 -6.80
N LEU A 63 13.18 -0.60 -5.72
CA LEU A 63 13.65 -1.35 -4.55
C LEU A 63 13.27 -2.82 -4.59
N GLN A 64 12.54 -3.25 -5.62
CA GLN A 64 11.96 -4.59 -5.72
C GLN A 64 13.02 -5.69 -5.63
N GLU A 65 14.13 -5.55 -6.37
CA GLU A 65 15.20 -6.55 -6.38
C GLU A 65 15.88 -6.67 -5.02
N LYS A 66 16.28 -5.54 -4.42
CA LYS A 66 16.93 -5.51 -3.09
C LYS A 66 16.02 -6.04 -1.99
N ALA A 67 14.73 -5.71 -2.06
CA ALA A 67 13.73 -6.16 -1.11
C ALA A 67 13.25 -7.60 -1.36
N ASN A 68 13.76 -8.30 -2.38
CA ASN A 68 13.31 -9.62 -2.80
C ASN A 68 11.78 -9.70 -3.03
N LEU A 69 11.18 -8.60 -3.53
CA LEU A 69 9.75 -8.54 -3.82
C LEU A 69 9.48 -9.20 -5.18
N SER A 70 8.50 -10.10 -5.22
CA SER A 70 8.05 -10.68 -6.49
C SER A 70 7.12 -9.71 -7.23
N GLU A 71 6.98 -9.85 -8.56
CA GLU A 71 5.96 -9.13 -9.32
C GLU A 71 4.54 -9.36 -8.76
N GLY A 72 4.29 -10.58 -8.26
CA GLY A 72 3.04 -10.93 -7.58
C GLY A 72 2.81 -10.12 -6.31
N ASP A 73 3.87 -9.81 -5.56
CA ASP A 73 3.79 -8.94 -4.39
C ASP A 73 3.51 -7.49 -4.80
N ILE A 74 4.17 -6.97 -5.84
CA ILE A 74 3.90 -5.63 -6.38
C ILE A 74 2.43 -5.51 -6.81
N LEU A 75 1.90 -6.52 -7.50
CA LEU A 75 0.49 -6.55 -7.90
C LEU A 75 -0.45 -6.56 -6.69
N LYS A 76 -0.13 -7.30 -5.62
CA LYS A 76 -0.92 -7.29 -4.37
C LYS A 76 -0.87 -5.91 -3.71
N LEU A 77 0.30 -5.27 -3.67
CA LEU A 77 0.46 -3.92 -3.12
C LEU A 77 -0.37 -2.90 -3.91
N ARG A 78 -0.35 -2.92 -5.25
CA ARG A 78 -1.21 -2.07 -6.08
C ARG A 78 -2.71 -2.27 -5.81
N LYS A 79 -3.16 -3.52 -5.73
CA LYS A 79 -4.55 -3.83 -5.38
C LYS A 79 -4.92 -3.30 -3.98
N LYS A 80 -4.00 -3.43 -3.01
CA LYS A 80 -4.18 -2.91 -1.66
C LYS A 80 -4.27 -1.38 -1.65
N TYR A 81 -3.37 -0.69 -2.34
CA TYR A 81 -3.42 0.76 -2.51
C TYR A 81 -4.78 1.22 -3.05
N ALA A 82 -5.24 0.65 -4.17
CA ALA A 82 -6.51 1.03 -4.77
C ALA A 82 -7.71 0.77 -3.82
N SER A 83 -7.69 -0.36 -3.08
CA SER A 83 -8.75 -0.70 -2.14
C SER A 83 -8.81 0.25 -0.94
N ILE A 84 -7.66 0.57 -0.33
CA ILE A 84 -7.60 1.48 0.81
C ILE A 84 -8.03 2.86 0.39
N ASN A 85 -7.50 3.37 -0.73
CA ASN A 85 -7.81 4.69 -1.23
C ASN A 85 -9.32 4.83 -1.46
N LYS A 86 -9.90 3.92 -2.25
CA LYS A 86 -11.34 3.90 -2.52
C LYS A 86 -12.18 3.87 -1.23
N SER A 87 -11.81 3.02 -0.28
CA SER A 87 -12.54 2.89 0.98
C SER A 87 -12.46 4.16 1.83
N THR A 88 -11.28 4.78 1.90
CA THR A 88 -11.02 5.99 2.69
C THR A 88 -11.70 7.21 2.07
N VAL A 89 -11.61 7.37 0.74
CA VAL A 89 -12.36 8.40 0.00
C VAL A 89 -13.86 8.26 0.25
N SER A 90 -14.41 7.04 0.15
CA SER A 90 -15.82 6.79 0.42
C SER A 90 -16.23 7.17 1.84
N GLN A 91 -15.40 6.87 2.84
CA GLN A 91 -15.66 7.26 4.24
C GLN A 91 -15.64 8.78 4.41
N LEU A 92 -14.65 9.47 3.85
CA LEU A 92 -14.57 10.94 3.91
C LEU A 92 -15.76 11.61 3.22
N ILE A 93 -16.27 11.05 2.12
CA ILE A 93 -17.49 11.51 1.45
C ILE A 93 -18.72 11.27 2.34
N GLN A 94 -18.84 10.11 2.98
CA GLN A 94 -19.94 9.82 3.91
C GLN A 94 -19.94 10.77 5.12
N LEU A 95 -18.75 11.20 5.56
CA LEU A 95 -18.56 12.20 6.60
C LEU A 95 -18.79 13.65 6.11
N GLY A 96 -19.10 13.85 4.82
CA GLY A 96 -19.42 15.14 4.21
C GLY A 96 -18.20 16.04 3.95
N VAL A 97 -16.98 15.52 4.08
CA VAL A 97 -15.73 16.32 3.95
C VAL A 97 -15.59 16.93 2.55
N ASN A 98 -16.06 16.21 1.52
CA ASN A 98 -16.06 16.70 0.14
C ASN A 98 -17.01 17.90 -0.10
N LYS A 99 -18.06 18.05 0.72
CA LYS A 99 -19.04 19.14 0.61
C LYS A 99 -18.66 20.34 1.49
N ASN A 100 -17.98 20.08 2.60
CA ASN A 100 -17.52 21.12 3.51
C ASN A 100 -16.01 20.99 3.77
N ARG A 101 -15.21 21.71 2.98
CA ARG A 101 -13.75 21.70 3.10
C ARG A 101 -13.24 22.16 4.46
N ALA A 102 -14.02 22.88 5.27
CA ALA A 102 -13.61 23.21 6.63
C ALA A 102 -13.38 21.94 7.48
N LEU A 103 -14.10 20.85 7.18
CA LEU A 103 -13.93 19.56 7.84
C LEU A 103 -12.58 18.91 7.55
N CYS A 104 -11.86 19.31 6.50
CA CYS A 104 -10.50 18.81 6.25
C CYS A 104 -9.59 19.07 7.45
N SER A 105 -9.71 20.23 8.08
CA SER A 105 -8.94 20.57 9.29
C SER A 105 -9.23 19.62 10.48
N ASN A 106 -10.44 19.08 10.58
CA ASN A 106 -10.82 18.15 11.66
C ASN A 106 -10.12 16.79 11.52
N TYR A 107 -9.86 16.36 10.28
CA TYR A 107 -9.22 15.08 9.99
C TYR A 107 -7.73 15.21 9.73
N LEU A 108 -7.21 16.43 9.53
CA LEU A 108 -5.81 16.69 9.23
C LEU A 108 -4.87 15.98 10.22
N LYS A 109 -5.12 16.07 11.52
CA LYS A 109 -4.29 15.41 12.55
C LYS A 109 -4.20 13.89 12.41
N VAL A 110 -5.23 13.24 11.86
CA VAL A 110 -5.20 11.79 11.61
C VAL A 110 -4.26 11.49 10.45
N PHE A 111 -4.37 12.26 9.37
CA PHE A 111 -3.56 12.06 8.17
C PHE A 111 -2.12 12.54 8.33
N GLU A 112 -1.85 13.53 9.18
CA GLU A 112 -0.48 13.89 9.61
C GLU A 112 0.19 12.73 10.35
N ARG A 113 -0.54 11.97 11.17
CA ARG A 113 0.01 10.76 11.81
C ARG A 113 0.28 9.65 10.81
N PHE A 114 -0.57 9.50 9.79
CA PHE A 114 -0.29 8.55 8.71
C PHE A 114 0.88 9.01 7.84
N ASP A 115 1.03 10.31 7.60
CA ASP A 115 2.17 10.85 6.86
C ASP A 115 3.49 10.65 7.62
N ALA A 116 3.49 10.88 8.94
CA ALA A 116 4.63 10.57 9.79
C ALA A 116 5.01 9.08 9.69
N LYS A 117 4.03 8.17 9.87
CA LYS A 117 4.25 6.73 9.75
C LYS A 117 4.71 6.31 8.36
N LYS A 118 4.18 6.95 7.31
CA LYS A 118 4.62 6.74 5.92
C LYS A 118 6.12 7.05 5.80
N ASN A 119 6.57 8.17 6.37
CA ASN A 119 7.98 8.56 6.35
C ASN A 119 8.84 7.62 7.20
N ASP A 120 8.37 7.18 8.37
CA ASP A 120 9.07 6.19 9.19
C ASP A 120 9.31 4.87 8.42
N MET A 121 8.28 4.39 7.71
CA MET A 121 8.42 3.18 6.87
C MET A 121 9.34 3.41 5.68
N LEU A 122 9.32 4.61 5.08
CA LEU A 122 10.24 4.96 4.01
C LEU A 122 11.70 4.94 4.51
N ASP A 123 11.97 5.48 5.70
CA ASP A 123 13.30 5.47 6.30
C ASP A 123 13.79 4.03 6.57
N GLU A 124 12.89 3.13 6.96
CA GLU A 124 13.21 1.70 7.09
C GLU A 124 13.46 1.03 5.73
N ILE A 125 12.66 1.35 4.72
CA ILE A 125 12.82 0.83 3.34
C ILE A 125 14.16 1.29 2.75
N VAL A 126 14.54 2.54 2.96
CA VAL A 126 15.81 3.10 2.46
C VAL A 126 17.02 2.38 3.08
N LYS A 127 16.92 1.86 4.31
CA LYS A 127 18.01 1.06 4.90
C LYS A 127 18.29 -0.22 4.13
N ILE A 128 17.26 -0.83 3.53
CA ILE A 128 17.42 -2.00 2.63
C ILE A 128 18.27 -1.66 1.41
N GLU A 129 18.33 -0.39 1.01
CA GLU A 129 19.18 0.03 -0.11
C GLU A 129 20.68 -0.07 0.22
N TYR A 130 21.04 0.07 1.50
CA TYR A 130 22.42 0.15 1.97
C TYR A 130 22.95 -1.15 2.60
N GLU A 131 22.12 -2.19 2.68
CA GLU A 131 22.49 -3.57 3.06
C GLU A 131 22.84 -4.43 1.84
#